data_AF-A0A7G9YH42-F1
#
_entry.id   AF-A0A7G9YH42-F1
#
_cell.length_a   1.000
_cell.length_b   1.000
_cell.length_c   1.000
_cell.angle_alpha   90.00
_cell.angle_beta   90.00
_cell.angle_gamma   90.00
#
_symmetry.space_group_name_H-M   'P 1'
#
loop_
_entity.id
_entity.type
_entity.pdbx_description
1 polymer ?
#
loop_
_entity_poly.entity_id
_entity_poly.type
_entity_poly.pdbx_seq_one_letter_code
_entity_poly.pdbx_strand_id
1 'polypeptide(L)'
;MYFIPCHISLILGILSAYAVLSGNRRSPDGIAQWKIRGLQLGTVILAAGIVVSGISISSGALGKPGMTYAITLDASRIDTTEETTFLVPLPVDTSSGVAADVVDGLIVTEGDAVWSIVDTEHGKALEVRTSTKCILYAEKKCGYMEQEEREEWLQRHDVSMIHKMDGGTYDVWVYASNANATMYLKLWKHTGLRGNIHCLDNDRTSLDEGWQTVELSWSMVLCD
;
A
#
# COMPACT_ATOMS: atom_id res chain seq x y z
N MET A 1 -14.90 -0.55 17.76
CA MET A 1 -16.02 -1.49 18.00
C MET A 1 -17.23 -1.02 17.19
N TYR A 2 -17.25 -1.26 15.87
CA TYR A 2 -18.35 -0.87 14.98
C TYR A 2 -18.71 -2.06 14.10
N PHE A 3 -19.59 -2.92 14.61
CA PHE A 3 -20.05 -4.16 13.97
C PHE A 3 -21.58 -4.25 14.13
N ILE A 4 -22.33 -3.30 13.55
CA ILE A 4 -23.78 -3.21 13.79
C ILE A 4 -24.62 -3.08 12.50
N PRO A 5 -24.23 -2.39 11.40
CA PRO A 5 -25.16 -2.24 10.27
C PRO A 5 -25.36 -3.53 9.44
N CYS A 6 -24.33 -4.37 9.34
CA CYS A 6 -24.38 -5.58 8.50
C CYS A 6 -25.33 -6.65 9.07
N HIS A 7 -25.33 -6.82 10.40
CA HIS A 7 -26.25 -7.74 11.07
C HIS A 7 -27.70 -7.25 11.03
N ILE A 8 -27.93 -5.94 11.14
CA ILE A 8 -29.28 -5.37 11.07
C ILE A 8 -29.91 -5.62 9.69
N SER A 9 -29.16 -5.43 8.60
CA SER A 9 -29.65 -5.69 7.24
C SER A 9 -29.94 -7.17 7.00
N LEU A 10 -29.09 -8.07 7.52
CA LEU A 10 -29.31 -9.52 7.41
C LEU A 10 -30.51 -9.98 8.25
N ILE A 11 -30.65 -9.47 9.47
CA ILE A 11 -31.80 -9.74 10.35
C ILE A 11 -33.10 -9.20 9.73
N LEU A 12 -33.09 -7.98 9.18
CA LEU A 12 -34.25 -7.40 8.48
C LEU A 12 -34.60 -8.18 7.21
N GLY A 13 -33.60 -8.64 6.44
CA GLY A 13 -33.81 -9.50 5.29
C GLY A 13 -34.52 -10.81 5.66
N ILE A 14 -34.03 -11.49 6.69
CA ILE A 14 -34.62 -12.74 7.22
C ILE A 14 -36.03 -12.48 7.79
N LEU A 15 -36.23 -11.39 8.54
CA LEU A 15 -37.54 -11.03 9.10
C LEU A 15 -38.56 -10.68 8.00
N SER A 16 -38.14 -10.01 6.92
CA SER A 16 -39.02 -9.72 5.78
C SER A 16 -39.44 -10.99 5.05
N ALA A 17 -38.51 -11.93 4.84
CA ALA A 17 -38.79 -13.23 4.23
C ALA A 17 -39.74 -14.05 5.11
N TYR A 18 -39.52 -14.06 6.42
CA TYR A 18 -40.39 -14.72 7.38
C TYR A 18 -41.81 -14.13 7.35
N ALA A 19 -41.96 -12.81 7.38
CA ALA A 19 -43.27 -12.14 7.33
C ALA A 19 -44.05 -12.41 6.03
N VAL A 20 -43.35 -12.53 4.90
CA VAL A 20 -43.96 -12.89 3.60
C VAL A 20 -44.40 -14.36 3.57
N LEU A 21 -43.63 -15.26 4.17
CA LEU A 21 -43.93 -16.69 4.25
C LEU A 21 -45.00 -17.03 5.29
N SER A 22 -45.03 -16.32 6.41
CA SER A 22 -46.00 -16.53 7.50
C SER A 22 -47.34 -15.83 7.25
N GLY A 23 -47.41 -14.92 6.26
CA GLY A 23 -48.64 -14.23 5.88
C GLY A 23 -49.63 -15.15 5.18
N ASN A 24 -50.67 -15.59 5.90
CA ASN A 24 -51.79 -16.35 5.33
C ASN A 24 -52.71 -15.40 4.54
N ARG A 25 -52.29 -14.97 3.35
CA ARG A 25 -53.14 -14.17 2.46
C ARG A 25 -54.22 -15.08 1.88
N ARG A 26 -55.48 -14.83 2.24
CA ARG A 26 -56.65 -15.41 1.58
C ARG A 26 -56.54 -15.16 0.08
N SER A 27 -56.64 -16.23 -0.70
CA SER A 27 -56.61 -16.15 -2.15
C SER A 27 -57.76 -15.26 -2.63
N PRO A 28 -57.52 -14.26 -3.48
CA PRO A 28 -58.58 -13.67 -4.29
C PRO A 28 -59.23 -14.78 -5.13
N ASP A 29 -60.54 -14.71 -5.30
CA ASP A 29 -61.29 -15.71 -6.07
C ASP A 29 -60.74 -15.79 -7.51
N GLY A 30 -60.43 -17.02 -7.96
CA GLY A 30 -59.97 -17.31 -9.32
C GLY A 30 -58.46 -17.53 -9.50
N ILE A 31 -57.65 -17.43 -8.44
CA ILE A 31 -56.19 -17.68 -8.52
C ILE A 31 -55.83 -18.95 -7.75
N ALA A 32 -55.16 -19.90 -8.42
CA ALA A 32 -54.72 -21.13 -7.78
C ALA A 32 -53.62 -20.85 -6.73
N GLN A 33 -53.78 -21.41 -5.54
CA GLN A 33 -52.94 -21.17 -4.36
C GLN A 33 -51.43 -21.44 -4.60
N TRP A 34 -51.10 -22.34 -5.54
CA TRP A 34 -49.71 -22.63 -5.92
C TRP A 34 -49.02 -21.45 -6.63
N LYS A 35 -49.76 -20.62 -7.39
CA LYS A 35 -49.21 -19.41 -8.04
C LYS A 35 -48.84 -18.34 -7.02
N ILE A 36 -49.63 -18.22 -5.95
CA ILE A 36 -49.38 -17.29 -4.84
C ILE A 36 -48.13 -17.72 -4.07
N ARG A 37 -47.99 -19.02 -3.76
CA ARG A 37 -46.80 -19.58 -3.12
C ARG A 37 -45.55 -19.44 -3.98
N GLY A 38 -45.67 -19.62 -5.30
CA GLY A 38 -44.58 -19.41 -6.25
C GLY A 38 -44.10 -17.95 -6.29
N LEU A 39 -45.05 -16.99 -6.28
CA LEU A 39 -44.74 -15.57 -6.23
C LEU A 39 -44.03 -15.19 -4.91
N GLN A 40 -44.51 -15.70 -3.78
CA GLN A 40 -43.88 -15.48 -2.47
C GLN A 40 -42.45 -16.03 -2.42
N LEU A 41 -42.21 -17.23 -2.95
CA LEU A 41 -40.87 -17.81 -3.03
C LEU A 41 -39.93 -16.95 -3.90
N GLY A 42 -40.42 -16.47 -5.04
CA GLY A 42 -39.66 -15.60 -5.94
C GLY A 42 -39.26 -14.28 -5.29
N THR A 43 -40.16 -13.64 -4.55
CA THR A 43 -39.85 -12.40 -3.80
C THR A 43 -38.82 -12.64 -2.70
N VAL A 44 -38.89 -13.78 -1.99
CA VAL A 44 -37.90 -14.13 -0.95
C VAL A 44 -36.51 -14.35 -1.55
N ILE A 45 -36.42 -15.08 -2.66
CA ILE A 45 -35.14 -15.33 -3.35
C ILE A 45 -34.54 -14.01 -3.84
N LEU A 46 -35.36 -13.10 -4.39
CA LEU A 46 -34.89 -11.82 -4.89
C LEU A 46 -34.42 -10.89 -3.77
N ALA A 47 -35.16 -10.81 -2.65
CA ALA A 47 -34.76 -10.03 -1.48
C ALA A 47 -33.49 -10.59 -0.84
N ALA A 48 -33.40 -11.92 -0.67
CA ALA A 48 -32.20 -12.58 -0.17
C ALA A 48 -30.99 -12.35 -1.11
N GLY A 49 -31.21 -12.43 -2.44
CA GLY A 49 -30.21 -12.13 -3.44
C GLY A 49 -29.64 -10.71 -3.31
N ILE A 50 -30.51 -9.70 -3.20
CA ILE A 50 -30.09 -8.30 -3.03
C ILE A 50 -29.30 -8.09 -1.73
N VAL A 51 -29.73 -8.70 -0.62
CA VAL A 51 -29.03 -8.58 0.67
C VAL A 51 -27.65 -9.26 0.61
N VAL A 52 -27.57 -10.46 0.04
CA VAL A 52 -26.29 -11.18 -0.13
C VAL A 52 -25.35 -10.41 -1.06
N SER A 53 -25.85 -9.89 -2.18
CA SER A 53 -25.07 -9.05 -3.10
C SER A 53 -24.61 -7.75 -2.44
N GLY A 54 -25.47 -7.09 -1.66
CA GLY A 54 -25.11 -5.87 -0.93
C GLY A 54 -24.04 -6.10 0.14
N ILE A 55 -24.15 -7.20 0.91
CA ILE A 55 -23.14 -7.59 1.90
C ILE A 55 -21.80 -7.86 1.20
N SER A 56 -21.84 -8.57 0.06
CA SER A 56 -20.65 -8.93 -0.70
C SER A 56 -19.93 -7.72 -1.32
N ILE A 57 -20.62 -6.61 -1.56
CA ILE A 57 -20.03 -5.34 -2.00
C ILE A 57 -19.45 -4.57 -0.79
N SER A 58 -20.08 -4.68 0.38
CA SER A 58 -19.64 -3.97 1.60
C SER A 58 -18.47 -4.61 2.34
N SER A 59 -18.31 -5.94 2.26
CA SER A 59 -17.16 -6.64 2.79
C SER A 59 -16.05 -6.64 1.74
N GLY A 60 -15.32 -5.54 1.61
CA GLY A 60 -14.17 -5.44 0.73
C GLY A 60 -13.19 -6.59 0.95
N ALA A 61 -12.51 -7.04 -0.11
CA ALA A 61 -11.60 -8.19 -0.03
C ALA A 61 -10.51 -7.97 1.02
N LEU A 62 -10.32 -8.95 1.92
CA LEU A 62 -9.25 -8.95 2.91
C LEU A 62 -7.91 -9.16 2.22
N GLY A 63 -7.01 -8.18 2.36
CA GLY A 63 -5.67 -8.21 1.79
C GLY A 63 -4.61 -8.23 2.90
N LYS A 64 -3.43 -8.78 2.60
CA LYS A 64 -2.24 -8.62 3.45
C LYS A 64 -1.31 -7.59 2.82
N PRO A 65 -1.47 -6.30 3.10
CA PRO A 65 -0.59 -5.32 2.52
C PRO A 65 0.84 -5.50 3.01
N GLY A 66 1.78 -4.96 2.24
CA GLY A 66 3.18 -5.02 2.57
C GLY A 66 3.95 -3.95 1.82
N MET A 67 5.16 -3.70 2.30
CA MET A 67 6.07 -2.72 1.77
C MET A 67 7.48 -3.30 1.72
N THR A 68 8.16 -3.09 0.61
CA THR A 68 9.56 -3.46 0.40
C THR A 68 10.32 -2.21 0.03
N TYR A 69 11.41 -1.95 0.74
CA TYR A 69 12.32 -0.86 0.46
C TYR A 69 13.69 -1.44 0.16
N ALA A 70 14.29 -1.01 -0.95
CA ALA A 70 15.62 -1.42 -1.35
C ALA A 70 16.37 -0.22 -1.87
N ILE A 71 17.64 -0.10 -1.49
CA ILE A 71 18.54 0.88 -2.08
C ILE A 71 19.87 0.23 -2.40
N THR A 72 20.36 0.50 -3.60
CA THR A 72 21.70 0.15 -4.06
C THR A 72 22.50 1.43 -4.22
N LEU A 73 23.65 1.47 -3.57
CA LEU A 73 24.61 2.55 -3.67
C LEU A 73 25.92 2.00 -4.19
N ASP A 74 26.58 2.71 -5.08
CA ASP A 74 27.85 2.29 -5.66
C ASP A 74 28.85 3.43 -5.59
N ALA A 75 29.80 3.30 -4.66
CA ALA A 75 30.96 4.16 -4.52
C ALA A 75 32.25 3.55 -5.12
N SER A 76 32.18 2.37 -5.72
CA SER A 76 33.37 1.61 -6.14
C SER A 76 34.18 2.25 -7.28
N ARG A 77 33.58 3.22 -7.99
CA ARG A 77 34.21 3.94 -9.10
C ARG A 77 34.94 5.21 -8.66
N ILE A 78 34.94 5.49 -7.37
CA ILE A 78 35.53 6.70 -6.80
C ILE A 78 36.94 6.32 -6.38
N ASP A 79 37.95 6.91 -7.01
CA ASP A 79 39.38 6.62 -6.78
C ASP A 79 39.89 7.18 -5.42
N THR A 80 39.00 7.42 -4.46
CA THR A 80 39.34 7.92 -3.12
C THR A 80 39.40 6.77 -2.13
N THR A 81 40.38 6.80 -1.24
CA THR A 81 40.45 5.90 -0.08
C THR A 81 39.43 6.23 1.01
N GLU A 82 38.69 7.34 0.85
CA GLU A 82 37.70 7.81 1.81
C GLU A 82 36.32 7.20 1.52
N GLU A 83 35.58 6.88 2.59
CA GLU A 83 34.20 6.42 2.48
C GLU A 83 33.30 7.51 1.88
N THR A 84 32.37 7.10 1.02
CA THR A 84 31.35 8.01 0.52
C THR A 84 30.15 8.00 1.45
N THR A 85 29.70 9.20 1.84
CA THR A 85 28.48 9.39 2.62
C THR A 85 27.33 9.78 1.69
N PHE A 86 26.23 9.07 1.81
CA PHE A 86 24.99 9.31 1.08
C PHE A 86 23.90 9.73 2.05
N LEU A 87 23.10 10.73 1.70
CA LEU A 87 21.82 11.00 2.36
C LEU A 87 20.72 10.73 1.35
N VAL A 88 19.91 9.72 1.63
CA VAL A 88 18.90 9.22 0.70
C VAL A 88 17.52 9.20 1.35
N PRO A 89 16.44 9.36 0.56
CA PRO A 89 15.09 9.32 1.09
C PRO A 89 14.76 7.92 1.60
N LEU A 90 13.98 7.88 2.68
CA LEU A 90 13.50 6.67 3.32
C LEU A 90 11.96 6.69 3.41
N PRO A 91 11.30 5.52 3.52
CA PRO A 91 9.86 5.47 3.71
C PRO A 91 9.47 6.11 5.05
N VAL A 92 8.51 7.03 5.03
CA VAL A 92 7.96 7.73 6.20
C VAL A 92 6.45 7.61 6.26
N ASP A 93 5.90 7.74 7.46
CA ASP A 93 4.49 8.07 7.64
C ASP A 93 4.30 9.56 7.35
N THR A 94 3.60 9.89 6.27
CA THR A 94 3.38 11.27 5.79
C THR A 94 2.59 12.14 6.77
N SER A 95 1.83 11.55 7.69
CA SER A 95 1.07 12.30 8.70
C SER A 95 1.94 12.81 9.86
N SER A 96 3.05 12.11 10.15
CA SER A 96 3.93 12.41 11.29
C SER A 96 5.35 12.77 10.89
N GLY A 97 5.76 12.46 9.66
CA GLY A 97 7.14 12.58 9.19
C GLY A 97 8.10 11.59 9.85
N VAL A 98 7.60 10.60 10.59
CA VAL A 98 8.40 9.58 11.27
C VAL A 98 8.79 8.49 10.27
N ALA A 99 10.00 7.94 10.40
CA ALA A 99 10.44 6.80 9.60
C ALA A 99 9.44 5.63 9.75
N ALA A 100 9.01 5.07 8.64
CA ALA A 100 8.09 3.96 8.63
C ALA A 100 8.77 2.71 9.21
N ASP A 101 8.03 1.88 9.94
CA ASP A 101 8.61 0.71 10.63
C ASP A 101 9.25 -0.34 9.69
N VAL A 102 9.10 -0.21 8.36
CA VAL A 102 9.89 -1.03 7.42
C VAL A 102 11.39 -0.75 7.57
N VAL A 103 11.78 0.48 7.90
CA VAL A 103 13.18 0.89 8.06
C VAL A 103 13.83 0.22 9.27
N ASP A 104 13.05 -0.14 10.30
CA ASP A 104 13.56 -0.89 11.46
C ASP A 104 14.07 -2.29 11.07
N GLY A 105 13.57 -2.84 9.96
CA GLY A 105 13.97 -4.12 9.38
C GLY A 105 15.08 -4.03 8.35
N LEU A 106 15.74 -2.87 8.20
CA LEU A 106 16.76 -2.64 7.18
C LEU A 106 18.03 -3.45 7.48
N ILE A 107 18.44 -4.24 6.49
CA ILE A 107 19.65 -5.06 6.54
C ILE A 107 20.54 -4.74 5.35
N VAL A 108 21.85 -4.89 5.53
CA VAL A 108 22.83 -4.85 4.44
C VAL A 108 22.91 -6.25 3.83
N THR A 109 22.45 -6.39 2.58
CA THR A 109 22.46 -7.68 1.87
C THR A 109 23.71 -7.90 1.04
N GLU A 110 24.40 -6.82 0.67
CA GLU A 110 25.65 -6.84 -0.11
C GLU A 110 26.48 -5.62 0.29
N GLY A 111 27.81 -5.77 0.35
CA GLY A 111 28.76 -4.67 0.60
C GLY A 111 28.99 -4.33 2.07
N ASP A 112 29.65 -3.19 2.29
CA ASP A 112 30.07 -2.64 3.57
C ASP A 112 29.37 -1.32 3.86
N ALA A 113 28.09 -1.39 4.23
CA ALA A 113 27.33 -0.19 4.59
C ALA A 113 27.16 -0.06 6.11
N VAL A 114 27.47 1.13 6.63
CA VAL A 114 26.99 1.58 7.93
C VAL A 114 25.89 2.62 7.69
N TRP A 115 24.79 2.52 8.41
CA TRP A 115 23.67 3.43 8.19
C TRP A 115 23.06 3.94 9.50
N SER A 116 22.46 5.13 9.42
CA SER A 116 21.68 5.73 10.50
C SER A 116 20.58 6.63 9.93
N ILE A 117 19.56 6.92 10.74
CA ILE A 117 18.51 7.87 10.36
C ILE A 117 18.87 9.24 10.94
N VAL A 118 18.89 10.25 10.08
CA VAL A 118 19.25 11.63 10.44
C VAL A 118 18.18 12.61 10.00
N ASP A 119 18.08 13.74 10.70
CA ASP A 119 17.26 14.87 10.29
C ASP A 119 18.11 15.85 9.45
N THR A 120 17.61 16.23 8.28
CA THR A 120 18.26 17.17 7.36
C THR A 120 17.37 18.38 7.11
N GLU A 121 17.89 19.40 6.44
CA GLU A 121 17.09 20.55 6.00
C GLU A 121 15.98 20.18 5.00
N HIS A 122 16.11 19.03 4.33
CA HIS A 122 15.14 18.50 3.37
C HIS A 122 14.22 17.41 3.98
N GLY A 123 14.31 17.15 5.29
CA GLY A 123 13.53 16.15 6.00
C GLY A 123 14.36 14.98 6.51
N LYS A 124 13.71 13.89 6.94
CA LYS A 124 14.41 12.69 7.42
C LYS A 124 15.12 11.98 6.27
N ALA A 125 16.38 11.65 6.49
CA ALA A 125 17.21 10.95 5.52
C ALA A 125 17.82 9.70 6.15
N LEU A 126 18.14 8.73 5.29
CA LEU A 126 18.97 7.60 5.63
C LEU A 126 20.40 8.00 5.29
N GLU A 127 21.22 8.22 6.31
CA GLU A 127 22.65 8.38 6.13
C GLU A 127 23.27 7.00 5.92
N VAL A 128 23.90 6.79 4.77
CA VAL A 128 24.62 5.55 4.44
C VAL A 128 26.07 5.89 4.14
N ARG A 129 26.98 5.20 4.79
CA ARG A 129 28.42 5.32 4.57
C ARG A 129 28.94 4.00 4.02
N THR A 130 29.58 4.07 2.86
CA THR A 130 30.12 2.89 2.17
C THR A 130 31.34 3.28 1.34
N SER A 131 32.29 2.35 1.23
CA SER A 131 33.44 2.48 0.33
C SER A 131 33.25 1.69 -0.97
N THR A 132 32.36 0.69 -0.95
CA THR A 132 32.10 -0.17 -2.10
C THR A 132 30.64 -0.07 -2.57
N LYS A 133 30.28 -0.95 -3.51
CA LYS A 133 28.90 -1.17 -3.87
C LYS A 133 28.17 -1.91 -2.75
N CYS A 134 27.10 -1.33 -2.24
CA CYS A 134 26.27 -1.92 -1.21
C CYS A 134 24.78 -1.95 -1.58
N ILE A 135 24.06 -2.90 -0.99
CA ILE A 135 22.60 -3.01 -1.10
C ILE A 135 22.01 -3.08 0.31
N LEU A 136 21.10 -2.17 0.60
CA LEU A 136 20.27 -2.20 1.80
C LEU A 136 18.85 -2.61 1.41
N TYR A 137 18.26 -3.50 2.18
CA TYR A 137 16.96 -4.08 1.91
C TYR A 137 16.14 -4.20 3.19
N ALA A 138 14.85 -3.89 3.09
CA ALA A 138 13.87 -4.12 4.14
C ALA A 138 12.55 -4.59 3.53
N GLU A 139 11.87 -5.47 4.25
CA GLU A 139 10.51 -5.91 3.91
C GLU A 139 9.65 -5.90 5.16
N LYS A 140 8.45 -5.32 5.05
CA LYS A 140 7.42 -5.38 6.07
C LYS A 140 6.15 -5.97 5.48
N LYS A 141 5.66 -7.03 6.12
CA LYS A 141 4.36 -7.63 5.83
C LYS A 141 3.39 -7.28 6.95
N CYS A 142 2.27 -6.68 6.59
CA CYS A 142 1.20 -6.38 7.54
C CYS A 142 0.27 -7.58 7.73
N GLY A 143 -0.54 -7.52 8.79
CA GLY A 143 -1.66 -8.43 9.00
C GLY A 143 -2.73 -8.29 7.92
N TYR A 144 -3.81 -9.09 8.04
CA TYR A 144 -4.98 -8.89 7.20
C TYR A 144 -5.63 -7.54 7.52
N MET A 145 -5.90 -6.75 6.49
CA MET A 145 -6.58 -5.46 6.57
C MET A 145 -7.81 -5.46 5.65
N GLU A 146 -8.87 -4.80 6.11
CA GLU A 146 -10.03 -4.49 5.29
C GLU A 146 -9.65 -3.48 4.19
N GLN A 147 -10.54 -3.30 3.20
CA GLN A 147 -10.22 -2.49 2.03
C GLN A 147 -9.89 -1.03 2.38
N GLU A 148 -10.74 -0.38 3.17
CA GLU A 148 -10.57 1.03 3.54
C GLU A 148 -9.30 1.25 4.38
N GLU A 149 -9.09 0.42 5.40
CA GLU A 149 -7.87 0.45 6.24
C GLU A 149 -6.60 0.26 5.39
N ARG A 150 -6.65 -0.65 4.41
CA ARG A 150 -5.53 -0.91 3.52
C ARG A 150 -5.25 0.25 2.57
N GLU A 151 -6.27 0.85 1.99
CA GLU A 151 -6.14 2.02 1.12
C GLU A 151 -5.56 3.20 1.91
N GLU A 152 -6.05 3.43 3.14
CA GLU A 152 -5.51 4.43 4.03
C GLU A 152 -4.04 4.15 4.37
N TRP A 153 -3.69 2.90 4.67
CA TRP A 153 -2.31 2.50 4.97
C TRP A 153 -1.37 2.76 3.78
N LEU A 154 -1.81 2.46 2.55
CA LEU A 154 -1.02 2.69 1.33
C LEU A 154 -0.81 4.18 1.02
N GLN A 155 -1.81 5.02 1.30
CA GLN A 155 -1.72 6.47 1.12
C GLN A 155 -0.87 7.14 2.21
N ARG A 156 -0.92 6.62 3.43
CA ARG A 156 -0.19 7.21 4.57
C ARG A 156 1.32 7.08 4.45
N HIS A 157 1.83 6.02 3.82
CA HIS A 157 3.27 5.77 3.72
C HIS A 157 3.82 6.19 2.36
N ASP A 158 4.80 7.08 2.35
CA ASP A 158 5.50 7.51 1.14
C ASP A 158 6.99 7.74 1.42
N VAL A 159 7.77 8.22 0.46
CA VAL A 159 9.18 8.57 0.65
C VAL A 159 9.34 9.94 1.30
N SER A 160 10.40 10.10 2.09
CA SER A 160 10.82 11.40 2.61
C SER A 160 11.48 12.26 1.53
N MET A 161 11.81 13.51 1.88
CA MET A 161 12.65 14.41 1.08
C MET A 161 12.08 14.73 -0.31
N ILE A 162 10.76 14.61 -0.49
CA ILE A 162 10.07 14.98 -1.72
C ILE A 162 10.19 16.49 -1.94
N HIS A 163 10.79 16.88 -3.06
CA HIS A 163 10.93 18.25 -3.52
C HIS A 163 9.71 18.71 -4.34
N LYS A 164 9.31 17.91 -5.33
CA LYS A 164 8.22 18.23 -6.25
C LYS A 164 7.52 16.96 -6.72
N MET A 165 6.22 17.07 -6.99
CA MET A 165 5.42 16.03 -7.64
C MET A 165 4.90 16.58 -8.98
N ASP A 166 5.06 15.83 -10.06
CA ASP A 166 4.56 16.22 -11.38
C ASP A 166 4.08 15.00 -12.18
N GLY A 167 2.78 14.93 -12.47
CA GLY A 167 2.22 14.01 -13.47
C GLY A 167 2.56 12.51 -13.35
N GLY A 168 3.07 12.02 -12.21
CA GLY A 168 3.53 10.64 -12.05
C GLY A 168 5.04 10.47 -11.80
N THR A 169 5.80 11.56 -11.65
CA THR A 169 7.18 11.53 -11.15
C THR A 169 7.31 12.33 -9.85
N TYR A 170 8.29 11.94 -9.04
CA TYR A 170 8.62 12.55 -7.76
C TYR A 170 10.09 12.97 -7.77
N ASP A 171 10.36 14.25 -7.68
CA ASP A 171 11.72 14.73 -7.44
C ASP A 171 12.02 14.62 -5.95
N VAL A 172 13.09 13.91 -5.59
CA VAL A 172 13.54 13.74 -4.19
C VAL A 172 14.93 14.32 -4.01
N TRP A 173 15.18 14.95 -2.86
CA TRP A 173 16.51 15.40 -2.49
C TRP A 173 17.39 14.21 -2.09
N VAL A 174 18.61 14.21 -2.60
CA VAL A 174 19.67 13.27 -2.23
C VAL A 174 20.98 14.02 -2.08
N TYR A 175 21.88 13.50 -1.25
CA TYR A 175 23.23 14.01 -1.09
C TYR A 175 24.24 12.89 -1.34
N ALA A 176 25.35 13.22 -1.99
CA ALA A 176 26.54 12.39 -2.01
C ALA A 176 27.76 13.24 -1.65
N SER A 177 28.62 12.73 -0.77
CA SER A 177 29.86 13.43 -0.39
C SER A 177 30.91 13.44 -1.51
N ASN A 178 30.76 12.57 -2.51
CA ASN A 178 31.68 12.43 -3.64
C ASN A 178 30.88 12.33 -4.95
N ALA A 179 31.42 12.91 -6.02
CA ALA A 179 30.86 12.78 -7.36
C ALA A 179 31.09 11.38 -7.97
N ASN A 180 30.36 11.07 -9.04
CA ASN A 180 30.41 9.80 -9.78
C ASN A 180 29.97 8.55 -8.98
N ALA A 181 29.35 8.75 -7.82
CA ALA A 181 28.64 7.69 -7.14
C ALA A 181 27.36 7.34 -7.92
N THR A 182 26.83 6.13 -7.76
CA THR A 182 25.51 5.80 -8.32
C THR A 182 24.51 5.35 -7.28
N MET A 183 23.25 5.70 -7.49
CA MET A 183 22.14 5.34 -6.63
C MET A 183 21.01 4.69 -7.44
N TYR A 184 20.45 3.63 -6.88
CA TYR A 184 19.21 3.02 -7.34
C TYR A 184 18.33 2.73 -6.13
N LEU A 185 17.13 3.32 -6.09
CA LEU A 185 16.17 3.18 -5.01
C LEU A 185 14.92 2.49 -5.55
N LYS A 186 14.33 1.65 -4.70
CA LYS A 186 13.08 0.95 -4.94
C LYS A 186 12.21 0.99 -3.70
N LEU A 187 11.00 1.48 -3.84
CA LEU A 187 9.93 1.34 -2.85
C LEU A 187 8.73 0.67 -3.49
N TRP A 188 8.36 -0.49 -2.96
CA TRP A 188 7.25 -1.31 -3.43
C TRP A 188 6.21 -1.36 -2.32
N LYS A 189 4.95 -1.05 -2.63
CA LYS A 189 3.82 -1.26 -1.73
C LYS A 189 2.81 -2.14 -2.42
N HIS A 190 2.37 -3.22 -1.79
CA HIS A 190 1.35 -4.09 -2.35
C HIS A 190 0.14 -4.19 -1.42
N THR A 191 -1.03 -4.41 -1.99
CA THR A 191 -2.27 -4.65 -1.21
C THR A 191 -2.36 -6.07 -0.62
N GLY A 192 -1.57 -7.01 -1.16
CA GLY A 192 -1.73 -8.44 -0.87
C GLY A 192 -2.95 -9.08 -1.55
N LEU A 193 -3.62 -8.33 -2.42
CA LEU A 193 -4.57 -8.83 -3.41
C LEU A 193 -3.85 -8.88 -4.76
N ARG A 194 -4.32 -9.75 -5.68
CA ARG A 194 -3.79 -9.76 -7.05
C ARG A 194 -3.93 -8.37 -7.67
N GLY A 195 -2.88 -7.90 -8.33
CA GLY A 195 -2.95 -6.72 -9.20
C GLY A 195 -2.60 -5.35 -8.63
N ASN A 196 -2.50 -5.11 -7.31
CA ASN A 196 -2.25 -3.73 -6.84
C ASN A 196 -0.88 -3.58 -6.19
N ILE A 197 0.12 -3.21 -7.01
CA ILE A 197 1.48 -2.85 -6.60
C ILE A 197 1.75 -1.39 -6.98
N HIS A 198 2.20 -0.60 -6.01
CA HIS A 198 2.77 0.73 -6.22
C HIS A 198 4.28 0.62 -6.15
N CYS A 199 4.97 0.97 -7.24
CA CYS A 199 6.42 1.03 -7.30
C CYS A 199 6.87 2.48 -7.50
N LEU A 200 7.79 2.92 -6.66
CA LEU A 200 8.62 4.10 -6.87
C LEU A 200 10.05 3.63 -7.06
N ASP A 201 10.64 3.95 -8.20
CA ASP A 201 12.04 3.67 -8.47
C ASP A 201 12.66 4.75 -9.36
N ASN A 202 13.98 4.80 -9.39
CA ASN A 202 14.72 5.55 -10.40
C ASN A 202 15.51 4.58 -11.27
N ASP A 203 15.89 4.97 -12.47
CA ASP A 203 16.99 4.30 -13.13
C ASP A 203 18.28 4.51 -12.33
N ARG A 204 19.27 3.61 -12.45
CA ARG A 204 20.56 3.79 -11.78
C ARG A 204 21.14 5.15 -12.17
N THR A 205 21.10 6.09 -11.22
CA THR A 205 21.39 7.50 -11.45
C THR A 205 22.79 7.81 -10.95
N SER A 206 23.57 8.55 -11.75
CA SER A 206 24.85 9.08 -11.31
C SER A 206 24.62 10.33 -10.46
N LEU A 207 25.34 10.43 -9.36
CA LEU A 207 25.25 11.53 -8.41
C LEU A 207 26.48 12.43 -8.53
N ASP A 208 26.23 13.73 -8.52
CA ASP A 208 27.26 14.75 -8.32
C ASP A 208 27.55 14.92 -6.82
N GLU A 209 28.67 15.59 -6.52
CA GLU A 209 29.00 15.96 -5.15
C GLU A 209 28.03 17.03 -4.64
N GLY A 210 27.50 16.83 -3.44
CA GLY A 210 26.58 17.75 -2.78
C GLY A 210 25.11 17.35 -2.89
N TRP A 211 24.24 18.31 -2.56
CA TRP A 211 22.79 18.18 -2.63
C TRP A 211 22.30 18.31 -4.07
N GLN A 212 21.44 17.38 -4.47
CA GLN A 212 20.81 17.37 -5.79
C GLN A 212 19.44 16.69 -5.74
N THR A 213 18.68 16.83 -6.81
CA THR A 213 17.39 16.15 -6.97
C THR A 213 17.52 14.95 -7.90
N VAL A 214 16.91 13.84 -7.52
CA VAL A 214 16.76 12.64 -8.36
C VAL A 214 15.29 12.41 -8.63
N GLU A 215 14.95 12.13 -9.88
CA GLU A 215 13.59 11.79 -10.27
C GLU A 215 13.30 10.31 -9.93
N LEU A 216 12.21 10.07 -9.20
CA LEU A 216 11.60 8.77 -9.01
C LEU A 216 10.38 8.65 -9.92
N SER A 217 10.36 7.61 -10.74
CA SER A 217 9.22 7.23 -11.56
C SER A 217 8.21 6.43 -10.74
N TRP A 218 6.94 6.78 -10.90
CA TRP A 218 5.84 6.01 -10.34
C TRP A 218 5.30 5.03 -11.38
N SER A 219 5.14 3.77 -10.97
CA SER A 219 4.46 2.77 -11.78
C SER A 219 3.46 1.97 -10.94
N MET A 220 2.26 1.78 -11.51
CA MET A 220 1.29 0.81 -11.02
C MET A 220 1.44 -0.47 -11.82
N VAL A 221 1.86 -1.55 -11.15
CA VAL A 221 2.01 -2.86 -11.78
C VAL A 221 0.79 -3.71 -11.44
N LEU A 222 -0.02 -3.99 -12.47
CA LEU A 222 -1.08 -4.99 -12.41
C LEU A 222 -0.45 -6.37 -12.67
N CYS A 223 -0.28 -7.18 -11.63
CA CYS A 223 0.09 -8.59 -11.77
C CYS A 223 -1.15 -9.49 -11.81
N ASP A 224 -1.28 -10.29 -12.89
CA ASP A 224 -2.32 -11.31 -13.11
C ASP A 224 -2.18 -12.57 -12.22
#